data_AF-A0A845U3T4-F1
#
_entry.id   AF-A0A845U3T4-F1
#
_cell.length_a   1.000
_cell.length_b   1.000
_cell.length_c   1.000
_cell.angle_alpha   90.00
_cell.angle_beta   90.00
_cell.angle_gamma   90.00
#
_symmetry.space_group_name_H-M   'P 1'
#
loop_
_entity.id
_entity.type
_entity.pdbx_description
1 polymer ?
#
loop_
_entity_poly.entity_id
_entity_poly.type
_entity_poly.pdbx_seq_one_letter_code
_entity_poly.pdbx_strand_id
1 'polypeptide(L)'
;MTMEFSGKLPDRKNERVPAEETRTVELEVLGALGRSVSGAGSSLLDEQLPLLAGYRFADPAHQIIFDALSEFRRRDAGGSKTGQETLREYVARRLTLRGFPDVDLEAIFRPRGAADSEADLQRLILRLKG
;
A
#
# COMPACT_ATOMS: atom_id res chain seq x y z
N MET A 1 3.40 -25.92 54.02
CA MET A 1 4.47 -25.63 53.03
C MET A 1 4.14 -26.37 51.74
N THR A 2 3.32 -25.77 50.88
CA THR A 2 3.22 -26.11 49.44
C THR A 2 2.50 -24.93 48.79
N MET A 3 3.24 -24.04 48.14
CA MET A 3 2.64 -23.03 47.25
C MET A 3 2.84 -23.53 45.82
N GLU A 4 1.71 -23.77 45.16
CA GLU A 4 1.62 -24.19 43.77
C GLU A 4 1.92 -22.98 42.86
N PHE A 5 3.10 -22.95 42.26
CA PHE A 5 3.39 -22.03 41.17
C PHE A 5 2.81 -22.60 39.88
N SER A 6 1.54 -22.28 39.61
CA SER A 6 0.94 -22.41 38.29
C SER A 6 1.61 -21.43 37.33
N GLY A 7 2.67 -21.90 36.65
CA GLY A 7 3.25 -21.23 35.49
C GLY A 7 2.26 -21.22 34.33
N LYS A 8 1.39 -20.21 34.27
CA LYS A 8 0.69 -19.86 33.03
C LYS A 8 1.68 -19.15 32.11
N LEU A 9 2.16 -19.85 31.08
CA LEU A 9 2.78 -19.21 29.93
C LEU A 9 1.79 -18.20 29.32
N PRO A 10 2.23 -17.01 28.89
CA PRO A 10 1.38 -16.15 28.09
C PRO A 10 1.14 -16.83 26.74
N ASP A 11 -0.13 -17.13 26.49
CA ASP A 11 -0.71 -17.52 25.21
C ASP A 11 -0.23 -16.53 24.13
N ARG A 12 0.74 -16.93 23.30
CA ARG A 12 1.06 -16.21 22.06
C ARG A 12 -0.08 -16.43 21.07
N LYS A 13 -1.24 -15.84 21.35
CA LYS A 13 -2.36 -15.77 20.40
C LYS A 13 -1.98 -14.75 19.34
N ASN A 14 -1.37 -15.26 18.26
CA ASN A 14 -1.70 -14.92 16.89
C ASN A 14 -2.36 -13.53 16.77
N GLU A 15 -1.55 -12.48 16.94
CA GLU A 15 -1.98 -11.09 16.82
C GLU A 15 -2.32 -10.86 15.36
N ARG A 16 -3.57 -11.19 15.00
CA ARG A 16 -4.15 -10.77 13.74
C ARG A 16 -4.11 -9.25 13.82
N VAL A 17 -3.21 -8.64 13.07
CA VAL A 17 -3.21 -7.22 12.76
C VAL A 17 -4.68 -6.80 12.63
N PRO A 18 -5.20 -5.91 13.50
CA PRO A 18 -6.61 -5.55 13.43
C PRO A 18 -6.91 -5.02 12.03
N ALA A 19 -8.07 -5.37 11.46
CA ALA A 19 -8.38 -5.07 10.06
C ALA A 19 -8.22 -3.58 9.69
N GLU A 20 -8.37 -2.69 10.67
CA GLU A 20 -8.11 -1.24 10.54
C GLU A 20 -6.63 -0.90 10.40
N GLU A 21 -5.75 -1.61 11.12
CA GLU A 21 -4.30 -1.47 10.98
C GLU A 21 -3.83 -2.00 9.63
N THR A 22 -4.37 -3.13 9.15
CA THR A 22 -4.07 -3.65 7.80
C THR A 22 -4.44 -2.63 6.72
N ARG A 23 -5.64 -2.04 6.80
CA ARG A 23 -6.08 -1.00 5.84
C ARG A 23 -5.21 0.25 5.89
N THR A 24 -4.76 0.63 7.08
CA THR A 24 -3.84 1.77 7.25
C THR A 24 -2.50 1.50 6.56
N VAL A 25 -1.92 0.31 6.77
CA VAL A 25 -0.66 -0.09 6.12
C VAL A 25 -0.84 -0.19 4.60
N GLU A 26 -1.96 -0.73 4.11
CA GLU A 26 -2.27 -0.76 2.67
C GLU A 26 -2.28 0.64 2.06
N LEU A 27 -2.92 1.61 2.73
CA LEU A 27 -2.94 3.00 2.27
C LEU A 27 -1.56 3.65 2.27
N GLU A 28 -0.74 3.40 3.29
CA GLU A 28 0.63 3.92 3.34
C GLU A 28 1.48 3.38 2.18
N VAL A 29 1.37 2.08 1.92
CA VAL A 29 2.08 1.41 0.82
C VAL A 29 1.62 1.95 -0.53
N LEU A 30 0.31 2.02 -0.79
CA LEU A 30 -0.25 2.53 -2.05
C LEU A 30 0.06 4.02 -2.24
N GLY A 31 0.01 4.79 -1.16
CA GLY A 31 0.38 6.21 -1.14
C GLY A 31 1.83 6.42 -1.54
N ALA A 32 2.75 5.67 -0.91
CA ALA A 32 4.19 5.72 -1.22
C ALA A 32 4.46 5.36 -2.68
N LEU A 33 3.91 4.25 -3.16
CA LEU A 33 4.05 3.82 -4.56
C LEU A 33 3.54 4.88 -5.55
N GLY A 34 2.37 5.47 -5.27
CA GLY A 34 1.80 6.53 -6.11
C GLY A 34 2.64 7.81 -6.14
N ARG A 35 3.30 8.16 -5.02
CA ARG A 35 4.26 9.28 -4.97
C ARG A 35 5.57 8.97 -5.70
N SER A 36 6.03 7.72 -5.66
CA SER A 36 7.27 7.31 -6.32
C SER A 36 7.19 7.39 -7.85
N VAL A 37 6.01 7.58 -8.43
CA VAL A 37 5.79 7.83 -9.86
C VAL A 37 6.34 9.22 -10.21
N SER A 38 7.62 9.30 -10.50
CA SER A 38 8.31 10.52 -10.93
C SER A 38 8.84 10.31 -12.35
N GLY A 39 8.73 11.33 -13.19
CA GLY A 39 9.05 11.30 -14.63
C GLY A 39 10.52 11.02 -15.01
N ALA A 40 11.33 10.46 -14.12
CA ALA A 40 12.68 9.98 -14.41
C ALA A 40 12.92 8.74 -13.56
N GLY A 41 12.73 7.55 -14.14
CA GLY A 41 13.05 6.26 -13.51
C GLY A 41 12.31 6.03 -12.20
N SER A 42 11.10 5.49 -12.26
CA SER A 42 10.32 5.14 -11.06
C SER A 42 10.83 3.84 -10.44
N SER A 43 12.11 3.79 -10.03
CA SER A 43 12.77 2.58 -9.50
C SER A 43 11.99 1.97 -8.33
N LEU A 44 11.47 2.81 -7.44
CA LEU A 44 10.63 2.37 -6.32
C LEU A 44 9.32 1.68 -6.75
N LEU A 45 8.62 2.22 -7.75
CA LEU A 45 7.41 1.59 -8.28
C LEU A 45 7.75 0.27 -8.99
N ASP A 46 8.83 0.25 -9.76
CA ASP A 46 9.28 -0.93 -10.50
C ASP A 46 9.74 -2.07 -9.58
N GLU A 47 10.46 -1.75 -8.51
CA GLU A 47 11.04 -2.72 -7.58
C GLU A 47 10.02 -3.22 -6.53
N GLN A 48 9.19 -2.32 -5.99
CA GLN A 48 8.34 -2.64 -4.83
C GLN A 48 6.93 -3.10 -5.23
N LEU A 49 6.37 -2.62 -6.34
CA LEU A 49 5.03 -3.03 -6.79
C LEU A 49 4.92 -4.55 -7.09
N PRO A 50 5.91 -5.22 -7.73
CA PRO A 50 5.88 -6.68 -7.90
C PRO A 50 5.88 -7.44 -6.57
N LEU A 51 6.43 -6.86 -5.50
CA LEU A 51 6.43 -7.49 -4.18
C LEU A 51 5.02 -7.57 -3.58
N LEU A 52 4.03 -6.86 -4.12
CA LEU A 52 2.63 -6.99 -3.73
C LEU A 52 1.84 -7.90 -4.67
N ALA A 53 2.48 -8.49 -5.69
CA ALA A 53 1.83 -9.45 -6.56
C ALA A 53 1.26 -10.62 -5.74
N GLY A 54 -0.02 -10.94 -6.00
CA GLY A 54 -0.76 -11.99 -5.30
C GLY A 54 -1.27 -11.62 -3.91
N TYR A 55 -0.95 -10.43 -3.38
CA TYR A 55 -1.58 -9.93 -2.16
C TYR A 55 -3.04 -9.57 -2.43
N ARG A 56 -3.94 -9.98 -1.53
CA ARG A 56 -5.37 -9.63 -1.59
C ARG A 56 -5.64 -8.49 -0.65
N PHE A 57 -5.91 -7.30 -1.19
CA PHE A 57 -6.24 -6.14 -0.38
C PHE A 57 -7.56 -6.35 0.35
N ALA A 58 -7.61 -5.88 1.61
CA ALA A 58 -8.80 -5.97 2.44
C ALA A 58 -9.90 -5.02 1.96
N ASP A 59 -9.53 -3.89 1.34
CA ASP A 59 -10.45 -2.93 0.75
C ASP A 59 -10.47 -3.02 -0.79
N PRO A 60 -11.66 -3.14 -1.43
CA PRO A 60 -11.76 -3.19 -2.88
C PRO A 60 -11.23 -1.93 -3.59
N ALA A 61 -11.31 -0.76 -2.97
CA ALA A 61 -10.75 0.47 -3.52
C ALA A 61 -9.21 0.40 -3.55
N HIS A 62 -8.58 -0.18 -2.52
CA HIS A 62 -7.13 -0.38 -2.48
C HIS A 62 -6.67 -1.32 -3.61
N GLN A 63 -7.43 -2.39 -3.87
CA GLN A 63 -7.18 -3.26 -5.03
C GLN A 63 -7.24 -2.49 -6.36
N ILE A 64 -8.24 -1.62 -6.54
CA ILE A 64 -8.38 -0.79 -7.74
C ILE A 64 -7.19 0.16 -7.91
N ILE A 65 -6.73 0.78 -6.82
CA ILE A 65 -5.56 1.66 -6.82
C ILE A 65 -4.30 0.86 -7.20
N PHE A 66 -4.10 -0.32 -6.62
CA PHE A 66 -2.99 -1.20 -6.97
C PHE A 66 -2.99 -1.62 -8.45
N ASP A 67 -4.15 -2.04 -8.97
CA ASP A 67 -4.30 -2.40 -10.38
C ASP A 67 -4.03 -1.20 -11.30
N ALA A 68 -4.45 -0.01 -10.88
CA ALA A 68 -4.21 1.21 -11.63
C ALA A 68 -2.72 1.58 -11.66
N LEU A 69 -2.01 1.48 -10.52
CA LEU A 69 -0.54 1.65 -10.45
C LEU A 69 0.18 0.63 -11.34
N SER A 70 -0.26 -0.62 -11.33
CA SER A 70 0.31 -1.70 -12.16
C SER A 70 0.10 -1.51 -13.65
N GLU A 71 -1.06 -0.97 -14.05
CA GLU A 71 -1.34 -0.62 -15.44
C GLU A 71 -0.58 0.64 -15.87
N PHE A 72 -0.50 1.65 -15.00
CA PHE A 72 0.23 2.89 -15.25
C PHE A 72 1.72 2.60 -15.47
N ARG A 73 2.36 1.82 -14.59
CA ARG A 73 3.77 1.37 -14.76
C ARG A 73 4.03 0.75 -16.12
N ARG A 74 3.11 -0.09 -16.61
CA ARG A 74 3.25 -0.76 -17.92
C ARG A 74 3.11 0.19 -19.10
N ARG A 75 2.43 1.32 -18.93
CA ARG A 75 2.13 2.30 -19.99
C ARG A 75 3.10 3.48 -20.01
N ASP A 76 3.53 3.95 -18.84
CA ASP A 76 4.26 5.21 -18.65
C ASP A 76 5.77 4.98 -18.43
N ALA A 77 6.36 3.99 -19.12
CA ALA A 77 7.81 3.73 -19.08
C ALA A 77 8.66 4.85 -19.74
N GLY A 78 8.03 5.92 -20.23
CA GLY A 78 8.65 7.09 -20.87
C GLY A 78 8.42 8.34 -20.04
N GLY A 79 9.35 8.63 -19.13
CA GLY A 79 9.23 9.64 -18.10
C GLY A 79 8.80 11.03 -18.59
N SER A 80 7.64 11.49 -18.10
CA SER A 80 7.23 12.89 -18.16
C SER A 80 6.95 13.40 -16.74
N LYS A 81 7.30 14.66 -16.49
CA LYS A 81 7.11 15.37 -15.21
C LYS A 81 5.62 15.43 -14.77
N THR A 82 4.70 15.14 -15.69
CA THR A 82 3.24 15.03 -15.51
C THR A 82 2.77 13.66 -14.95
N GLY A 83 3.67 12.70 -14.75
CA GLY A 83 3.31 11.31 -14.41
C GLY A 83 2.44 11.17 -13.15
N GLN A 84 2.65 11.99 -12.11
CA GLN A 84 1.83 11.96 -10.90
C GLN A 84 0.40 12.47 -11.13
N GLU A 85 0.24 13.58 -11.85
CA GLU A 85 -1.07 14.15 -12.16
C GLU A 85 -1.85 13.20 -13.06
N THR A 86 -1.21 12.68 -14.10
CA THR A 86 -1.81 11.68 -15.01
C THR A 86 -2.18 10.40 -14.26
N LEU A 87 -1.34 9.92 -13.34
CA LEU A 87 -1.66 8.78 -12.50
C LEU A 87 -2.88 9.07 -11.62
N ARG A 88 -2.94 10.23 -10.96
CA ARG A 88 -4.07 10.61 -10.09
C ARG A 88 -5.38 10.64 -10.87
N GLU A 89 -5.40 11.29 -12.02
CA GLU A 89 -6.59 11.34 -12.89
C GLU A 89 -6.99 9.94 -13.36
N TYR A 90 -6.00 9.11 -13.71
CA TYR A 90 -6.23 7.74 -14.15
C TYR A 90 -6.82 6.87 -13.04
N VAL A 91 -6.28 6.94 -11.82
CA VAL A 91 -6.80 6.24 -10.64
C VAL A 91 -8.20 6.75 -10.28
N ALA A 92 -8.42 8.07 -10.27
CA ALA A 92 -9.71 8.68 -9.97
C ALA A 92 -10.78 8.17 -10.92
N ARG A 93 -10.50 8.17 -12.23
CA ARG A 93 -11.41 7.66 -13.24
C ARG A 93 -11.75 6.19 -13.02
N ARG A 94 -10.77 5.36 -12.65
CA ARG A 94 -10.97 3.92 -12.39
C ARG A 94 -11.84 3.68 -11.16
N LEU A 95 -11.62 4.44 -10.09
CA LEU A 95 -12.42 4.38 -8.87
C LEU A 95 -13.87 4.78 -9.15
N THR A 96 -14.10 5.91 -9.83
CA THR A 96 -15.44 6.35 -10.24
C THR A 96 -16.16 5.30 -11.09
N LEU A 97 -15.49 4.73 -12.10
CA LEU A 97 -16.06 3.68 -12.96
C LEU A 97 -16.41 2.39 -12.20
N ARG A 98 -15.81 2.16 -11.03
CA ARG A 98 -16.04 0.99 -10.18
C ARG A 98 -16.96 1.27 -9.00
N GLY A 99 -17.52 2.48 -8.89
CA GLY A 99 -18.47 2.85 -7.84
C GLY A 99 -17.83 3.40 -6.57
N PHE A 100 -16.59 3.90 -6.64
CA PHE A 100 -15.85 4.50 -5.52
C PHE A 100 -15.50 5.98 -5.76
N PRO A 101 -16.46 6.86 -6.10
CA PRO A 101 -16.16 8.26 -6.40
C PRO A 101 -15.72 9.08 -5.17
N ASP A 102 -16.07 8.62 -3.96
CA ASP A 102 -15.80 9.33 -2.69
C ASP A 102 -14.39 9.07 -2.12
N VAL A 103 -13.56 8.29 -2.80
CA VAL A 103 -12.20 7.98 -2.33
C VAL A 103 -11.30 9.20 -2.50
N ASP A 104 -10.83 9.74 -1.39
CA ASP A 104 -9.94 10.90 -1.36
C ASP A 104 -8.50 10.52 -1.73
N LEU A 105 -8.19 10.59 -3.03
CA LEU A 105 -6.85 10.33 -3.56
C LEU A 105 -5.79 11.33 -3.07
N GLU A 106 -6.18 12.56 -2.75
CA GLU A 106 -5.24 13.51 -2.18
C GLU A 106 -4.81 13.04 -0.79
N ALA A 107 -5.73 12.55 0.03
CA ALA A 107 -5.41 11.99 1.34
C ALA A 107 -4.56 10.71 1.26
N ILE A 108 -4.75 9.89 0.23
CA ILE A 108 -4.00 8.64 0.02
C ILE A 108 -2.58 8.93 -0.48
N PHE A 109 -2.43 9.81 -1.46
CA PHE A 109 -1.11 10.14 -2.01
C PHE A 109 -0.35 11.18 -1.19
N ARG A 110 -0.97 11.84 -0.22
CA ARG A 110 -0.26 12.71 0.73
C ARG A 110 0.80 11.91 1.48
N PRO A 111 2.02 12.45 1.69
CA PRO A 111 3.00 11.82 2.56
C PRO A 111 2.39 11.61 3.95
N ARG A 112 2.32 10.35 4.37
CA ARG A 112 1.88 9.90 5.68
C ARG A 112 2.99 9.02 6.25
N GLY A 113 3.63 9.47 7.32
CA GLY A 113 4.53 8.65 8.13
C GLY A 113 5.71 8.02 7.39
N ALA A 114 6.17 6.87 7.88
CA ALA A 114 7.51 6.32 7.65
C ALA A 114 7.81 5.81 6.22
N ALA A 115 6.84 5.67 5.33
CA ALA A 115 7.01 5.10 3.99
C ALA A 115 7.67 6.05 2.96
N ASP A 116 8.49 6.99 3.41
CA ASP A 116 9.22 7.93 2.55
C ASP A 116 10.57 7.35 2.06
N SER A 117 11.01 6.23 2.63
CA SER A 117 12.20 5.48 2.20
C SER A 117 11.83 4.10 1.66
N GLU A 118 12.64 3.59 0.72
CA GLU A 118 12.50 2.23 0.19
C GLU A 118 12.50 1.16 1.28
N ALA A 119 13.44 1.26 2.23
CA ALA A 119 13.56 0.30 3.32
C ALA A 119 12.29 0.24 4.18
N ASP A 120 11.63 1.38 4.40
CA ASP A 120 10.40 1.44 5.16
C ASP A 120 9.20 0.94 4.36
N LEU A 121 9.11 1.27 3.07
CA LEU A 121 8.11 0.69 2.18
C LEU A 121 8.23 -0.84 2.13
N GLN A 122 9.44 -1.37 2.01
CA GLN A 122 9.69 -2.80 1.99
C GLN A 122 9.29 -3.47 3.32
N ARG A 123 9.59 -2.84 4.47
CA ARG A 123 9.11 -3.31 5.79
C ARG A 123 7.59 -3.36 5.87
N LEU A 124 6.90 -2.36 5.34
CA LEU A 124 5.43 -2.34 5.32
C LEU A 124 4.87 -3.43 4.40
N ILE A 125 5.45 -3.64 3.22
CA ILE A 125 5.04 -4.74 2.31
C ILE A 125 5.26 -6.11 2.97
N LEU A 126 6.39 -6.30 3.66
CA LEU A 126 6.66 -7.53 4.40
C LEU A 126 5.65 -7.73 5.54
N ARG A 127 5.23 -6.65 6.22
CA ARG A 127 4.19 -6.69 7.26
C ARG A 127 2.82 -7.05 6.69
N LEU A 128 2.49 -6.69 5.45
CA LEU A 128 1.26 -7.11 4.79
C LEU A 128 1.27 -8.58 4.38
N LYS A 129 2.44 -9.15 4.10
CA LYS A 129 2.59 -10.53 3.62
C LYS A 129 2.89 -11.57 4.71
N GLY A 130 3.41 -11.15 5.86
CA GLY A 130 3.73 -12.00 7.01
C GLY A 130 2.53 -12.26 7.91
#